data_AF-A0A3D5VEE2-F1
#
_entry.id   AF-A0A3D5VEE2-F1
#
_cell.length_a   1.000
_cell.length_b   1.000
_cell.length_c   1.000
_cell.angle_alpha   90.00
_cell.angle_beta   90.00
_cell.angle_gamma   90.00
#
_symmetry.space_group_name_H-M   'P 1'
#
loop_
_entity.id
_entity.type
_entity.pdbx_description
1 polymer ?
#
loop_
_entity_poly.entity_id
_entity_poly.type
_entity_poly.pdbx_seq_one_letter_code
_entity_poly.pdbx_strand_id
1 'polypeptide(L)'
;KKFYFLTDLDAPRGRIIAIDLDRPGREDWEEIIPQTDDVIDQAHFLGGQLVLTYMHHACHRLERFSPAGSHIGGISLPGLGTVIGASGRFDCNRFFIGYTSYLFPPAVFSCNLSSGK
;
A
#
# COMPACT_ATOMS: atom_id res chain seq x y z
N LYS A 1 -3.99 20.07 -7.24
CA LYS A 1 -4.65 18.73 -7.06
C LYS A 1 -3.56 17.68 -6.84
N LYS A 2 -3.63 16.79 -5.83
CA LYS A 2 -2.53 15.84 -5.55
C LYS A 2 -2.75 14.45 -6.14
N PHE A 3 -1.75 13.93 -6.84
CA PHE A 3 -1.68 12.54 -7.31
C PHE A 3 -0.57 11.80 -6.57
N TYR A 4 -0.81 10.55 -6.20
CA TYR A 4 0.15 9.70 -5.50
C TYR A 4 0.80 8.72 -6.47
N PHE A 5 2.11 8.54 -6.35
CA PHE A 5 2.89 7.65 -7.21
C PHE A 5 3.77 6.75 -6.35
N LEU A 6 3.77 5.46 -6.67
CA LEU A 6 4.83 4.54 -6.29
C LEU A 6 5.95 4.69 -7.31
N THR A 7 7.17 4.93 -6.84
CA THR A 7 8.35 5.10 -7.69
C THR A 7 9.58 4.48 -7.05
N ASP A 8 10.48 3.97 -7.88
CA ASP A 8 11.80 3.46 -7.51
C ASP A 8 12.92 4.48 -7.78
N LEU A 9 12.59 5.66 -8.29
CA LEU A 9 13.55 6.74 -8.56
C LEU A 9 14.28 7.13 -7.27
N ASP A 10 15.59 6.92 -7.26
CA ASP A 10 16.49 7.10 -6.10
C ASP A 10 16.06 6.31 -4.85
N ALA A 11 15.21 5.31 -5.04
CA ALA A 11 14.60 4.50 -4.00
C ALA A 11 14.39 3.07 -4.52
N PRO A 12 15.43 2.24 -4.67
CA PRO A 12 15.34 0.89 -5.25
C PRO A 12 14.36 -0.07 -4.55
N ARG A 13 13.90 0.21 -3.33
CA ARG A 13 12.86 -0.56 -2.60
C ARG A 13 11.49 0.13 -2.63
N GLY A 14 11.34 1.16 -3.44
CA GLY A 14 10.11 1.92 -3.61
C GLY A 14 9.91 2.98 -2.53
N ARG A 15 9.29 4.09 -2.94
CA ARG A 15 8.73 5.13 -2.07
C ARG A 15 7.41 5.65 -2.64
N ILE A 16 6.60 6.29 -1.79
CA ILE A 16 5.39 7.00 -2.24
C ILE A 16 5.67 8.49 -2.25
N ILE A 17 5.47 9.10 -3.41
CA ILE A 17 5.50 10.55 -3.59
C ILE A 17 4.11 11.08 -3.90
N ALA A 18 3.87 12.34 -3.57
CA ALA A 18 2.73 13.11 -4.06
C ALA A 18 3.22 14.22 -4.98
N ILE A 19 2.52 14.40 -6.10
CA ILE A 19 2.77 15.47 -7.06
C ILE A 19 1.52 16.34 -7.10
N ASP A 20 1.70 17.65 -6.89
CA ASP A 20 0.64 18.61 -7.18
C ASP A 20 0.58 18.88 -8.68
N LEU A 21 -0.56 18.61 -9.31
CA LEU A 21 -0.77 18.84 -10.73
C LEU A 21 -0.73 20.32 -11.13
N ASP A 22 -0.93 21.22 -10.17
CA ASP A 22 -0.81 22.66 -10.41
C ASP A 22 0.68 23.10 -10.39
N ARG A 23 1.56 22.26 -9.84
CA ARG A 23 3.02 22.45 -9.75
C ARG A 23 3.77 21.12 -9.94
N PRO A 24 3.77 20.54 -11.15
CA PRO A 24 4.25 19.16 -11.37
C PRO A 24 5.78 19.01 -11.44
N GLY A 25 6.53 20.11 -11.29
CA GLY A 25 7.99 20.12 -11.33
C GLY A 25 8.59 19.17 -10.28
N ARG A 26 9.70 18.52 -10.62
CA ARG A 26 10.36 17.53 -9.76
C ARG A 26 10.81 18.12 -8.42
N GLU A 27 11.17 19.40 -8.43
CA GLU A 27 11.52 20.20 -7.27
C GLU A 27 10.39 20.37 -6.25
N ASP A 28 9.14 20.22 -6.70
CA ASP A 28 7.92 20.35 -5.89
C ASP A 28 7.32 18.98 -5.50
N TRP A 29 7.99 17.88 -5.83
CA TRP A 29 7.53 16.54 -5.44
C TRP A 29 7.67 16.36 -3.93
N GLU A 30 6.58 15.94 -3.29
CA GLU A 30 6.55 15.67 -1.86
C GLU A 30 6.79 14.18 -1.61
N GLU A 31 7.78 13.82 -0.80
CA GLU A 31 7.94 12.45 -0.31
C GLU A 31 6.96 12.20 0.84
N ILE A 32 6.02 11.27 0.63
CA ILE A 32 4.95 10.95 1.58
C ILE A 32 5.33 9.74 2.43
N ILE A 33 5.81 8.68 1.78
CA ILE A 33 6.29 7.47 2.47
C ILE A 33 7.69 7.19 1.94
N PRO A 34 8.74 7.43 2.76
CA PRO A 34 10.11 7.18 2.34
C PRO A 34 10.37 5.68 2.17
N GLN A 35 11.46 5.37 1.48
CA GLN A 35 11.94 4.00 1.37
C GLN A 35 12.27 3.41 2.76
N THR A 36 11.98 2.12 2.94
CA THR A 36 12.39 1.34 4.12
C THR A 36 13.26 0.14 3.72
N ASP A 37 13.59 -0.73 4.68
CA ASP A 37 14.29 -1.99 4.40
C ASP A 37 13.43 -2.99 3.60
N ASP A 38 12.11 -2.86 3.65
CA ASP A 38 11.19 -3.72 2.88
C ASP A 38 10.79 -3.06 1.57
N VAL A 39 10.59 -3.87 0.52
CA VAL A 39 10.17 -3.40 -0.81
C VAL A 39 8.68 -3.07 -0.79
N ILE A 40 8.27 -1.91 -1.30
CA ILE A 40 6.86 -1.62 -1.60
C ILE A 40 6.50 -2.30 -2.93
N ASP A 41 5.80 -3.44 -2.87
CA ASP A 41 5.41 -4.24 -4.02
C ASP A 41 4.15 -3.67 -4.70
N GLN A 42 3.18 -3.22 -3.92
CA GLN A 42 1.93 -2.64 -4.42
C GLN A 42 1.49 -1.46 -3.55
N ALA A 43 0.79 -0.50 -4.16
CA ALA A 43 0.21 0.65 -3.48
C ALA A 43 -1.20 0.93 -3.99
N HIS A 44 -2.15 1.11 -3.07
CA HIS A 44 -3.54 1.41 -3.39
C HIS A 44 -4.07 2.58 -2.55
N PHE A 45 -4.86 3.45 -3.16
CA PHE A 45 -5.59 4.49 -2.44
C PHE A 45 -7.04 4.03 -2.19
N LEU A 46 -7.34 3.65 -0.96
CA LEU A 46 -8.59 2.99 -0.57
C LEU A 46 -9.16 3.65 0.68
N GLY A 47 -10.46 3.98 0.68
CA GLY A 47 -11.14 4.60 1.82
C GLY A 47 -10.44 5.84 2.39
N GLY A 48 -9.80 6.66 1.54
CA GLY A 48 -9.01 7.82 1.98
C GLY A 48 -7.67 7.49 2.65
N GLN A 49 -7.18 6.25 2.54
CA GLN A 49 -5.90 5.78 3.09
C GLN A 49 -5.00 5.24 1.97
N LEU A 50 -3.69 5.31 2.20
CA LEU A 50 -2.71 4.58 1.41
C LEU A 50 -2.55 3.18 2.02
N VAL A 51 -2.85 2.15 1.25
CA VAL A 51 -2.63 0.74 1.62
C VAL A 51 -1.46 0.22 0.82
N LEU A 52 -0.38 -0.11 1.51
CA LEU A 52 0.86 -0.60 0.91
C LEU A 52 1.03 -2.09 1.18
N THR A 53 1.40 -2.82 0.14
CA THR A 53 1.87 -4.19 0.25
C THR A 53 3.39 -4.15 0.30
N TYR A 54 3.97 -4.45 1.46
CA TYR A 54 5.42 -4.60 1.62
C TYR A 54 5.82 -6.06 1.43
N MET A 55 6.99 -6.29 0.83
CA MET A 55 7.64 -7.59 0.76
C MET A 55 8.77 -7.66 1.77
N HIS A 56 8.59 -8.49 2.80
CA HIS A 56 9.57 -8.78 3.85
C HIS A 56 9.97 -10.24 3.80
N HIS A 57 11.25 -10.53 3.53
CA HIS A 57 11.76 -11.90 3.37
C HIS A 57 10.86 -12.78 2.47
N ALA A 58 10.50 -12.26 1.30
CA ALA A 58 9.61 -12.90 0.30
C ALA A 58 8.17 -13.19 0.79
N CYS A 59 7.73 -12.59 1.90
CA CYS A 59 6.36 -12.65 2.40
C CYS A 59 5.73 -11.26 2.41
N HIS A 60 4.45 -11.17 2.04
CA HIS A 60 3.75 -9.89 2.01
C HIS A 60 3.27 -9.46 3.41
N ARG A 61 3.27 -8.15 3.65
CA ARG A 61 2.64 -7.46 4.77
C ARG A 61 1.79 -6.33 4.22
N LEU A 62 0.60 -6.11 4.79
CA LEU A 62 -0.26 -5.00 4.43
C LEU A 62 -0.19 -3.93 5.51
N GLU A 63 0.21 -2.73 5.15
CA GLU A 63 0.33 -1.59 6.05
C GLU A 63 -0.49 -0.41 5.53
N ARG A 64 -1.12 0.31 6.46
CA ARG A 64 -1.98 1.45 6.13
C ARG A 64 -1.36 2.74 6.63
N PHE A 65 -1.48 3.77 5.81
CA PHE A 65 -0.97 5.10 6.06
C PHE A 65 -2.04 6.15 5.72
N SER A 66 -1.95 7.28 6.39
CA SER A 66 -2.70 8.47 6.01
C SER A 66 -2.20 9.02 4.67
N PRO A 67 -2.97 9.86 3.98
CA PRO A 67 -2.50 10.56 2.78
C PRO A 67 -1.31 11.50 3.02
N ALA A 68 -1.00 11.80 4.29
CA ALA A 68 0.16 12.58 4.73
C ALA A 68 1.36 11.71 5.17
N GLY A 69 1.28 10.39 5.01
CA GLY A 69 2.41 9.49 5.30
C GLY A 69 2.47 8.94 6.73
N SER A 70 1.61 9.41 7.64
CA SER A 70 1.56 8.87 9.00
C SER A 70 1.05 7.43 9.00
N HIS A 71 1.77 6.52 9.66
CA HIS A 71 1.38 5.10 9.80
C HIS A 71 0.13 4.97 10.67
N ILE A 72 -0.86 4.23 10.18
CA ILE A 72 -2.14 3.96 10.86
C ILE A 72 -2.13 2.56 11.48
N GLY A 73 -1.44 1.60 10.84
CA GLY A 73 -1.31 0.22 11.30
C GLY A 73 -1.55 -0.81 10.20
N GLY A 74 -1.24 -2.07 10.52
CA GLY A 74 -1.34 -3.17 9.57
C GLY A 74 -2.76 -3.69 9.32
N ILE A 75 -2.88 -4.54 8.30
CA ILE A 75 -4.01 -5.45 8.07
C ILE A 75 -3.50 -6.86 8.26
N SER A 76 -4.13 -7.62 9.16
CA SER A 76 -3.71 -8.99 9.45
C SER A 76 -3.95 -9.91 8.25
N LEU A 77 -2.88 -10.57 7.79
CA LEU A 77 -2.97 -11.67 6.83
C LEU A 77 -3.14 -13.01 7.56
N PRO A 78 -3.72 -14.04 6.90
CA PRO A 78 -3.88 -15.37 7.51
C PRO A 78 -2.57 -16.03 7.98
N GLY A 79 -1.44 -15.63 7.37
CA GLY A 79 -0.11 -16.11 7.71
C GLY A 79 0.94 -15.62 6.70
N LEU A 80 2.12 -16.23 6.70
CA LEU A 80 3.16 -15.97 5.71
C LEU A 80 2.71 -16.41 4.32
N GLY A 81 2.72 -15.49 3.36
CA GLY A 81 2.28 -15.77 2.00
C GLY A 81 2.33 -14.54 1.10
N THR A 82 1.59 -14.62 0.00
CA THR A 82 1.58 -13.61 -1.06
C THR A 82 0.19 -13.01 -1.17
N VAL A 83 0.13 -11.67 -1.16
CA VAL A 83 -1.03 -10.92 -1.63
C VAL A 83 -0.96 -10.87 -3.15
N ILE A 84 -1.92 -11.49 -3.82
CA ILE A 84 -2.01 -11.58 -5.29
C ILE A 84 -2.42 -10.23 -5.88
N GLY A 85 -3.26 -9.49 -5.17
CA GLY A 85 -3.69 -8.15 -5.53
C GLY A 85 -4.74 -7.62 -4.56
N ALA A 86 -4.95 -6.31 -4.59
CA ALA A 86 -5.98 -5.61 -3.84
C ALA A 86 -6.94 -4.88 -4.79
N SER A 87 -8.23 -4.86 -4.44
CA SER A 87 -9.25 -4.12 -5.18
C SER A 87 -10.28 -3.52 -4.24
N GLY A 88 -10.71 -2.30 -4.53
CA GLY A 88 -11.69 -1.58 -3.72
C GLY A 88 -11.92 -0.20 -4.30
N ARG A 89 -12.87 0.54 -3.71
CA ARG A 89 -13.16 1.91 -4.13
C ARG A 89 -12.44 2.90 -3.21
N PHE A 90 -12.01 4.03 -3.77
CA PHE A 90 -11.32 5.09 -3.03
C PHE A 90 -12.19 5.71 -1.93
N ASP A 91 -13.51 5.69 -2.09
CA ASP A 91 -14.51 6.24 -1.17
C ASP A 91 -15.18 5.18 -0.29
N CYS A 92 -14.69 3.94 -0.29
CA CYS A 92 -15.25 2.84 0.50
C CYS A 92 -14.25 2.32 1.53
N ASN A 93 -14.75 2.06 2.73
CA ASN A 93 -13.97 1.53 3.84
C ASN A 93 -13.72 0.01 3.74
N ARG A 94 -14.34 -0.66 2.76
CA ARG A 94 -14.17 -2.09 2.47
C ARG A 94 -13.42 -2.28 1.17
N PHE A 95 -12.47 -3.21 1.18
CA PHE A 95 -11.74 -3.64 0.00
C PHE A 95 -11.48 -5.15 0.08
N PHE A 96 -10.98 -5.73 -0.99
CA PHE A 96 -10.74 -7.16 -1.11
C PHE A 96 -9.30 -7.42 -1.49
N ILE A 97 -8.75 -8.50 -0.94
CA ILE A 97 -7.43 -9.00 -1.29
C ILE A 97 -7.51 -10.44 -1.77
N GLY A 98 -6.72 -10.79 -2.76
CA GLY A 98 -6.39 -12.20 -3.03
C GLY A 98 -5.16 -12.59 -2.22
N TYR A 99 -5.19 -13.74 -1.55
CA TYR A 99 -4.07 -14.26 -0.77
C TYR A 99 -3.84 -15.75 -1.03
N THR A 100 -2.58 -16.17 -1.05
CA THR A 100 -2.18 -17.57 -1.17
C THR A 100 -0.88 -17.84 -0.40
N SER A 101 -0.65 -19.09 -0.02
CA SER A 101 0.65 -19.57 0.46
C SER A 101 0.87 -21.03 0.07
N TYR A 102 2.04 -21.61 0.38
CA TYR A 102 2.28 -23.04 0.15
C TYR A 102 1.32 -23.95 0.91
N LEU A 103 0.81 -23.49 2.06
CA LEU A 103 -0.10 -24.24 2.92
C LEU A 103 -1.55 -23.77 2.79
N PHE A 104 -1.81 -22.77 1.94
CA PHE A 104 -3.12 -22.12 1.84
C PHE A 104 -3.47 -21.83 0.38
N PRO A 105 -4.52 -22.46 -0.19
CA PRO A 105 -4.90 -22.23 -1.57
C PRO A 105 -5.36 -20.77 -1.80
N PRO A 106 -5.31 -20.26 -3.03
CA PRO A 106 -5.77 -18.91 -3.33
C PRO A 106 -7.20 -18.67 -2.86
N ALA A 107 -7.39 -17.64 -2.03
CA ALA A 107 -8.71 -17.21 -1.57
C ALA A 107 -8.81 -15.68 -1.56
N VAL A 108 -10.05 -15.19 -1.60
CA VAL A 108 -10.35 -13.76 -1.51
C VAL A 108 -10.84 -13.43 -0.10
N PHE A 109 -10.23 -12.42 0.51
CA PHE A 109 -10.61 -11.90 1.83
C PHE A 109 -11.23 -10.51 1.68
N SER A 110 -12.27 -10.25 2.47
CA SER A 110 -12.84 -8.91 2.62
C SER A 110 -12.18 -8.22 3.81
N CYS A 111 -11.62 -7.05 3.59
CA CYS A 111 -10.94 -6.25 4.60
C CYS A 111 -11.68 -4.92 4.85
N ASN A 112 -11.60 -4.43 6.08
CA ASN A 112 -12.20 -3.21 6.59
C ASN A 112 -11.10 -2.29 7.14
N LEU A 113 -10.97 -1.11 6.55
CA LEU A 113 -9.93 -0.15 6.87
C LEU A 113 -10.10 0.51 8.24
N SER A 114 -11.32 0.60 8.79
CA SER A 114 -11.51 1.11 10.15
C SER A 114 -11.01 0.14 11.21
N SER A 115 -11.22 -1.17 11.01
CA SER A 115 -10.82 -2.18 11.98
C SER A 115 -9.45 -2.83 11.72
N GLY A 116 -8.88 -2.67 10.52
CA GLY A 116 -7.65 -3.36 10.13
C GLY A 116 -7.80 -4.89 10.02
N LYS A 117 -9.02 -5.37 9.71
CA LYS A 117 -9.36 -6.78 9.58
C LYS A 117 -9.94 -7.04 8.21
#